data_AF-A0A1H3K1F8-F1
#
_entry.id   AF-A0A1H3K1F8-F1
#
_cell.length_a   1.000
_cell.length_b   1.000
_cell.length_c   1.000
_cell.angle_alpha   90.00
_cell.angle_beta   90.00
_cell.angle_gamma   90.00
#
_symmetry.space_group_name_H-M   'P 1'
#
loop_
_entity.id
_entity.type
_entity.pdbx_description
1 polymer ?
#
loop_
_entity_poly.entity_id
_entity_poly.type
_entity_poly.pdbx_seq_one_letter_code
_entity_poly.pdbx_strand_id
1 'polypeptide(L)' 'MPTPIKPLVAEMVTKLSPALREDFEERAAIVEFDAELPRDYAECLALLDVLNRHPCALCPVAQNQPSYMKQPKGETQ' A
#
# COMPACT_ATOMS: atom_id res chain seq x y z
N MET A 1 4.34 -12.22 -21.29
CA MET A 1 3.54 -10.98 -21.14
C MET A 1 3.18 -10.90 -19.67
N PRO A 2 3.45 -9.80 -18.94
CA PRO A 2 2.94 -9.70 -17.58
C PRO A 2 1.41 -9.77 -17.66
N THR A 3 0.82 -10.64 -16.85
CA THR A 3 -0.63 -10.79 -16.78
C THR A 3 -1.23 -9.44 -16.38
N PRO A 4 -2.25 -8.93 -17.09
CA PRO A 4 -2.82 -7.62 -16.77
C PRO A 4 -3.44 -7.63 -15.37
N ILE A 5 -3.05 -6.64 -14.57
CA ILE A 5 -3.66 -6.32 -13.28
C ILE A 5 -5.18 -6.14 -13.44
N LYS A 6 -5.96 -6.61 -12.45
CA LYS A 6 -7.41 -6.38 -12.43
C LYS A 6 -7.69 -4.87 -12.48
N PRO A 7 -8.58 -4.37 -13.37
CA PRO A 7 -8.79 -2.93 -13.55
C PRO A 7 -9.07 -2.15 -12.26
N LEU A 8 -9.86 -2.74 -11.35
CA LEU A 8 -10.16 -2.14 -10.04
C LEU A 8 -8.90 -2.01 -9.16
N VAL A 9 -8.07 -3.04 -9.11
CA VAL A 9 -6.82 -3.03 -8.32
C VAL A 9 -5.88 -1.97 -8.89
N ALA A 10 -5.76 -1.88 -10.21
CA ALA A 10 -4.97 -0.85 -10.87
C ALA A 10 -5.43 0.57 -10.46
N GLU A 11 -6.75 0.83 -10.48
CA GLU A 11 -7.32 2.11 -10.07
C GLU A 11 -7.09 2.42 -8.59
N MET A 12 -7.10 1.42 -7.72
CA MET A 12 -6.82 1.61 -6.29
C MET A 12 -5.34 1.88 -6.03
N VAL A 13 -4.45 1.20 -6.75
CA VAL A 13 -2.99 1.40 -6.64
C VAL A 13 -2.55 2.79 -7.10
N THR A 14 -3.21 3.38 -8.11
CA THR A 14 -2.90 4.78 -8.51
C THR A 14 -3.24 5.80 -7.42
N LYS A 15 -4.08 5.43 -6.46
CA LYS A 15 -4.45 6.28 -5.31
C LYS A 15 -3.49 6.11 -4.14
N LEU A 16 -2.54 5.17 -4.18
CA LEU A 16 -1.56 4.99 -3.11
C LEU A 16 -0.46 6.05 -3.18
N SER A 17 0.10 6.40 -2.02
CA SER A 17 1.32 7.20 -1.97
C SER A 17 2.49 6.40 -2.56
N PRO A 18 3.59 7.05 -3.00
CA PRO A 18 4.74 6.34 -3.56
C PRO A 18 5.28 5.23 -2.65
N ALA A 19 5.37 5.48 -1.34
CA ALA A 19 5.85 4.50 -0.38
C ALA A 19 4.92 3.29 -0.23
N LEU A 20 3.60 3.52 -0.22
CA LEU A 20 2.61 2.43 -0.13
C LEU A 20 2.50 1.65 -1.44
N ARG A 21 2.77 2.31 -2.57
CA ARG A 21 2.85 1.66 -3.87
C ARG A 21 4.05 0.74 -3.97
N GLU A 22 5.21 1.16 -3.49
CA GLU A 22 6.42 0.32 -3.40
C GLU A 22 6.14 -0.93 -2.55
N ASP A 23 5.58 -0.75 -1.36
CA ASP A 23 5.19 -1.86 -0.46
C ASP A 23 4.18 -2.82 -1.11
N PHE A 24 3.22 -2.29 -1.88
CA PHE A 24 2.31 -3.10 -2.70
C PHE A 24 3.08 -3.92 -3.77
N GLU A 25 3.99 -3.29 -4.51
CA GLU A 25 4.74 -3.94 -5.60
C GLU A 25 5.65 -5.06 -5.07
N GLU A 26 6.34 -4.81 -3.95
CA GLU A 26 7.15 -5.81 -3.25
C GLU A 26 6.29 -6.97 -2.73
N ARG A 27 5.17 -6.66 -2.06
CA ARG A 27 4.29 -7.72 -1.52
C ARG A 27 3.69 -8.56 -2.63
N ALA A 28 3.30 -7.97 -3.75
CA ALA A 28 2.77 -8.69 -4.90
C ALA A 28 3.82 -9.66 -5.49
N ALA A 29 5.08 -9.23 -5.58
CA ALA A 29 6.17 -10.10 -6.05
C ALA A 29 6.45 -11.26 -5.09
N ILE A 30 6.47 -11.01 -3.78
CA ILE A 30 6.64 -12.06 -2.76
C ILE A 30 5.50 -13.08 -2.84
N VAL A 31 4.25 -12.63 -2.88
CA VAL A 31 3.08 -13.53 -2.92
C VAL A 31 3.03 -14.33 -4.23
N GLU A 32 3.36 -13.71 -5.36
CA GLU A 32 3.45 -14.41 -6.65
C GLU A 32 4.48 -15.55 -6.61
N PHE A 33 5.66 -15.29 -6.06
CA PHE A 33 6.76 -16.24 -6.05
C PHE A 33 6.63 -17.30 -4.94
N ASP A 34 6.46 -16.88 -3.69
CA ASP A 34 6.49 -17.79 -2.52
C ASP A 34 5.23 -18.64 -2.42
N ALA A 35 4.06 -18.11 -2.82
CA ALA A 35 2.80 -18.85 -2.78
C ALA A 35 2.41 -19.46 -4.14
N GLU A 36 3.24 -19.27 -5.17
CA GLU A 36 3.02 -19.76 -6.54
C GLU A 36 1.65 -19.35 -7.12
N LEU A 37 1.18 -18.15 -6.75
CA LEU A 37 -0.13 -17.64 -7.17
C LEU A 37 -0.02 -16.82 -8.46
N PRO A 38 -1.06 -16.83 -9.31
CA PRO A 38 -1.12 -15.95 -10.47
C PRO A 38 -0.95 -14.48 -10.07
N ARG A 39 -0.22 -13.71 -10.89
CA ARG A 39 0.08 -12.28 -10.64
C ARG A 39 -1.13 -11.45 -10.25
N ASP A 40 -2.26 -11.64 -10.95
CA ASP A 40 -3.48 -10.87 -10.70
C ASP A 40 -4.07 -11.15 -9.31
N TYR A 41 -3.96 -12.38 -8.83
CA TYR A 41 -4.40 -12.77 -7.49
C TYR A 41 -3.40 -12.33 -6.41
N ALA A 42 -2.10 -12.44 -6.68
CA ALA A 42 -1.05 -11.95 -5.78
C ALA A 42 -1.17 -10.43 -5.53
N GLU A 43 -1.46 -9.65 -6.58
CA GLU A 43 -1.73 -8.21 -6.46
C GLU A 43 -2.98 -7.91 -5.63
N CYS A 44 -4.05 -8.72 -5.75
CA CYS A 44 -5.23 -8.56 -4.89
C CYS A 44 -4.89 -8.75 -3.41
N LEU A 45 -4.12 -9.79 -3.09
CA LEU A 45 -3.68 -10.09 -1.73
C LEU A 45 -2.73 -9.01 -1.19
N ALA A 46 -1.81 -8.53 -2.02
CA ALA A 46 -0.90 -7.44 -1.68
C ALA A 46 -1.65 -6.15 -1.35
N LEU A 47 -2.66 -5.79 -2.14
CA LEU A 47 -3.48 -4.62 -1.85
C LEU A 47 -4.26 -4.76 -0.54
N LEU A 48 -4.85 -5.94 -0.28
CA LEU A 48 -5.52 -6.21 0.99
C LEU A 48 -4.57 -6.12 2.18
N ASP A 49 -3.34 -6.62 2.04
CA ASP A 49 -2.32 -6.53 3.08
C ASP A 49 -1.93 -5.06 3.36
N VAL A 50 -1.71 -4.25 2.32
CA VAL A 50 -1.45 -2.80 2.47
C VAL A 50 -2.61 -2.11 3.17
N LEU A 51 -3.86 -2.39 2.78
CA LEU A 51 -5.04 -1.80 3.43
C LEU A 51 -5.21 -2.27 4.88
N ASN A 52 -4.85 -3.51 5.19
CA ASN A 52 -4.90 -4.04 6.55
C ASN A 52 -3.86 -3.36 7.46
N ARG A 53 -2.64 -3.14 6.95
CA ARG A 53 -1.58 -2.42 7.68
C ARG A 53 -1.81 -0.91 7.73
N HIS A 54 -2.48 -0.36 6.72
CA HIS A 54 -2.77 1.06 6.58
C HIS A 54 -4.24 1.26 6.17
N PRO A 55 -5.20 1.18 7.11
CA PRO A 55 -6.63 1.30 6.80
C PRO A 55 -7.03 2.60 6.07
N CYS A 56 -6.23 3.66 6.25
CA CYS A 56 -6.43 4.95 5.60
C CYS A 56 -5.58 5.15 4.32
N ALA A 57 -4.95 4.11 3.76
CA ALA A 57 -4.04 4.21 2.61
C ALA A 57 -4.70 4.86 1.36
N LEU A 58 -6.01 4.69 1.23
CA LEU A 58 -6.82 5.25 0.13
C LEU A 58 -7.51 6.57 0.51
N CYS A 59 -7.33 7.06 1.74
CA CYS A 59 -7.92 8.32 2.18
C CYS A 59 -7.09 9.49 1.60
N PRO A 60 -7.72 10.44 0.88
CA PRO A 60 -7.03 11.59 0.29
C PRO A 60 -6.27 12.44 1.31
N VAL A 61 -6.75 12.47 2.56
CA VAL A 61 -6.20 13.31 3.65
C VAL A 61 -5.00 12.65 4.34
N ALA A 62 -4.88 11.32 4.29
CA ALA A 62 -3.83 10.60 5.01
C ALA A 62 -2.45 10.67 4.32
N GLN A 63 -2.40 11.05 3.04
CA GLN A 63 -1.16 11.08 2.25
C GLN A 63 -0.37 12.39 2.36
N ASN A 64 -0.99 13.41 2.96
CA ASN A 64 -0.35 14.65 3.35
C ASN A 64 -0.43 14.79 4.86
N GLN A 65 0.39 14.04 5.61
CA GLN A 65 0.62 14.41 7.00
C GLN A 65 1.41 15.73 7.03
N PRO A 66 0.87 16.81 7.61
CA PRO A 66 1.65 18.02 7.84
C PRO A 66 2.78 17.69 8.82
N SER A 67 4.00 18.07 8.47
CA SER A 67 5.24 17.89 9.25
C SER A 67 5.20 18.50 10.66
N TYR A 68 4.13 19.21 11.03
CA TYR A 68 3.98 19.96 12.29
C TYR A 68 3.25 19.19 13.42
N MET A 69 2.79 17.95 13.23
CA MET A 69 2.23 17.12 14.32
C MET A 69 3.24 16.19 15.00
N LYS A 70 4.55 16.51 14.96
CA LYS A 70 5.48 15.93 15.95
C LYS A 70 5.12 16.54 17.31
N GLN A 71 4.51 15.73 18.17
CA GLN A 71 4.24 16.10 19.56
C GLN A 71 5.51 16.69 20.17
N PRO A 72 5.45 17.85 20.86
CA PRO A 72 6.60 18.34 21.59
C PRO A 72 6.97 17.29 22.63
N LYS A 73 8.23 16.84 22.58
CA LYS A 73 8.83 16.00 23.62
C LYS A 73 8.62 16.74 24.93
N GLY A 74 7.80 16.18 25.82
CA GLY A 74 7.40 16.82 27.06
C GLY A 74 8.62 17.33 27.82
N GLU A 75 8.77 18.65 27.87
CA GLU A 75 9.55 19.32 28.90
C GLU A 75 8.62 19.52 30.08
N THR A 76 8.82 18.77 31.16
CA THR A 76 8.41 19.20 32.48
C THR A 76 9.39 18.64 33.50
N GLN A 77 10.34 19.51 33.84
CA GLN A 77 11.04 19.75 35.12
C GLN A 77 11.49 18.56 35.95
#